data_AF-A0A954YBB1-F1
#
_entry.id   AF-A0A954YBB1-F1
#
_cell.length_a   1.000
_cell.length_b   1.000
_cell.length_c   1.000
_cell.angle_alpha   90.00
_cell.angle_beta   90.00
_cell.angle_gamma   90.00
#
_symmetry.space_group_name_H-M   'P 1'
#
loop_
_entity.id
_entity.type
_entity.pdbx_description
1 polymer ?
#
loop_
_entity_poly.entity_id
_entity_poly.type
_entity_poly.pdbx_seq_one_letter_code
_entity_poly.pdbx_strand_id
1 'polypeptide(L)'
;PLEPRDPNIFITPPLRPPLRHGGWNRLTVRYTDNGGATFREAADFSSAFYSAWFACQSFLPLDPNHIDPNGPPVGLGFANIVQDLGPGLVAAGQELDPLLAEIQDVQLNEPSPFIDQVAQQVFRIRQALVIIGNQMQVFDFNDPFVYQELRNGWANLAGALVNVGGVTGSNRFQNAANVCYLIADRVDVSLQQVLSGMTTPQEQDLYLYGLNNGMIPHMRIFADAMMPHVCVDLTLRHVWFKSRLTQLPVVIQEADSRLVLDQAFVAADDRSDFYLPVFDQTTPIRLWVKTPNGLSQVLEVPMPLDGVIVPAPPVIQGDVNGDNCIDTADISAILADMGQGGALADFVPATDVNANGIVDPEDLAIAQGNLGLCGDLLPCRGDLDGSNSVDLADLAGLLSAFGSVTGDANFIPAADLDNDGMITLGDLAGFLALFGQPCPT
;
A
#
# COMPACT_ATOMS: atom_id res chain seq x y z
N PRO A 1 -13.01 -16.06 40.39
CA PRO A 1 -12.96 -14.58 40.31
C PRO A 1 -11.78 -14.18 39.43
N LEU A 2 -12.03 -14.15 38.12
CA LEU A 2 -11.05 -13.77 37.11
C LEU A 2 -11.10 -12.24 37.01
N GLU A 3 -9.94 -11.60 37.13
CA GLU A 3 -9.78 -10.17 36.83
C GLU A 3 -10.10 -9.90 35.35
N PRO A 4 -10.68 -8.72 35.05
CA PRO A 4 -10.96 -8.33 33.68
C PRO A 4 -9.64 -7.96 32.97
N ARG A 5 -9.48 -8.46 31.74
CA ARG A 5 -8.44 -8.00 30.81
C ARG A 5 -8.65 -6.51 30.52
N ASP A 6 -7.55 -5.78 30.51
CA ASP A 6 -7.46 -4.37 30.15
C ASP A 6 -7.83 -4.19 28.65
N PRO A 7 -8.84 -3.38 28.31
CA PRO A 7 -9.24 -3.12 26.93
C PRO A 7 -8.45 -2.00 26.22
N ASN A 8 -7.40 -1.43 26.84
CA ASN A 8 -6.81 -0.16 26.35
C ASN A 8 -5.29 -0.17 26.13
N ILE A 9 -4.76 -1.06 25.28
CA ILE A 9 -3.49 -0.81 24.57
C ILE A 9 -3.72 -1.06 23.08
N PHE A 10 -4.31 -0.07 22.43
CA PHE A 10 -4.33 0.12 20.99
C PHE A 10 -4.03 1.59 20.74
N ILE A 11 -2.85 1.90 20.21
CA ILE A 11 -2.65 3.15 19.47
C ILE A 11 -2.94 2.82 18.01
N THR A 12 -4.23 2.75 17.67
CA THR A 12 -4.69 3.20 16.36
C THR A 12 -5.43 4.50 16.58
N PRO A 13 -4.81 5.67 16.28
CA PRO A 13 -5.56 6.91 16.19
C PRO A 13 -6.55 6.81 15.01
N PRO A 14 -7.62 7.61 15.03
CA PRO A 14 -8.90 7.28 14.45
C PRO A 14 -8.85 7.21 12.91
N LEU A 15 -9.60 6.25 12.38
CA LEU A 15 -10.17 6.29 11.03
C LEU A 15 -10.92 7.63 10.84
N ARG A 16 -10.20 8.65 10.37
CA ARG A 16 -10.72 9.76 9.57
C ARG A 16 -9.80 9.95 8.37
N PRO A 17 -10.33 9.98 7.15
CA PRO A 17 -9.53 9.89 5.94
C PRO A 17 -8.77 11.19 5.68
N PRO A 18 -7.45 11.17 5.45
CA PRO A 18 -6.82 12.16 4.60
C PRO A 18 -7.26 11.86 3.16
N LEU A 19 -8.14 12.75 2.68
CA LEU A 19 -8.59 13.01 1.30
C LEU A 19 -9.38 11.92 0.54
N ARG A 20 -10.53 12.37 0.01
CA ARG A 20 -11.29 11.93 -1.18
C ARG A 20 -10.77 10.68 -1.95
N HIS A 21 -10.61 9.53 -1.30
CA HIS A 21 -10.34 8.25 -1.98
C HIS A 21 -11.49 7.81 -2.90
N GLY A 22 -12.61 8.54 -2.95
CA GLY A 22 -13.62 8.40 -4.00
C GLY A 22 -13.19 8.91 -5.39
N GLY A 23 -11.97 9.46 -5.55
CA GLY A 23 -11.51 10.06 -6.81
C GLY A 23 -10.52 9.23 -7.63
N TRP A 24 -9.56 8.54 -7.01
CA TRP A 24 -8.50 7.82 -7.75
C TRP A 24 -9.05 6.61 -8.52
N ASN A 25 -9.95 5.84 -7.90
CA ASN A 25 -10.69 4.74 -8.53
C ASN A 25 -11.75 5.24 -9.51
N ARG A 26 -11.88 6.57 -9.66
CA ARG A 26 -12.83 7.25 -10.55
C ARG A 26 -12.13 8.28 -11.44
N LEU A 27 -10.82 8.16 -11.62
CA LEU A 27 -10.19 8.77 -12.79
C LEU A 27 -10.72 8.01 -14.00
N THR A 28 -11.87 8.45 -14.49
CA THR A 28 -12.41 8.00 -15.77
C THR A 28 -11.37 8.35 -16.81
N VAL A 29 -10.54 7.37 -17.17
CA VAL A 29 -9.54 7.54 -18.22
C VAL A 29 -10.30 7.74 -19.51
N ARG A 30 -10.02 8.86 -20.15
CA ARG A 30 -10.59 9.22 -21.43
C ARG A 30 -9.47 9.35 -22.43
N TYR A 31 -9.68 8.75 -23.58
CA TYR A 31 -8.77 8.78 -24.71
C TYR A 31 -9.63 8.97 -25.95
N THR A 32 -8.92 9.31 -27.00
CA THR A 32 -9.51 9.77 -28.24
C THR A 32 -8.86 9.04 -29.39
N ASP A 33 -9.64 8.24 -30.08
CA ASP A 33 -9.20 7.53 -31.29
C ASP A 33 -9.14 8.44 -32.53
N ASN A 34 -9.55 9.72 -32.39
CA ASN A 34 -9.64 10.68 -33.50
C ASN A 34 -8.99 12.05 -33.21
N GLY A 35 -7.91 12.07 -32.43
CA GLY A 35 -7.12 13.29 -32.21
C GLY A 35 -7.80 14.40 -31.41
N GLY A 36 -8.75 14.05 -30.54
CA GLY A 36 -9.43 14.93 -29.59
C GLY A 36 -10.89 15.23 -29.94
N ALA A 37 -11.42 14.68 -31.03
CA ALA A 37 -12.77 14.99 -31.48
C ALA A 37 -13.86 14.23 -30.71
N THR A 38 -13.58 13.02 -30.21
CA THR A 38 -14.45 12.28 -29.30
C THR A 38 -13.61 11.60 -28.22
N PHE A 39 -14.10 11.68 -26.98
CA PHE A 39 -13.50 10.98 -25.85
C PHE A 39 -14.45 9.86 -25.43
N ARG A 40 -13.93 8.63 -25.32
CA ARG A 40 -14.65 7.52 -24.68
C ARG A 40 -13.96 7.14 -23.37
N GLU A 41 -14.74 6.63 -22.43
CA GLU A 41 -14.22 6.07 -21.19
C GLU A 41 -13.53 4.73 -21.50
N ALA A 42 -12.27 4.62 -21.09
CA ALA A 42 -11.48 3.38 -21.17
C ALA A 42 -11.37 2.78 -19.79
N ALA A 43 -11.25 1.46 -19.78
CA ALA A 43 -10.54 0.80 -18.71
C ALA A 43 -9.05 0.79 -19.02
N ASP A 44 -8.24 1.04 -18.00
CA ASP A 44 -6.79 0.87 -18.05
C ASP A 44 -6.35 -0.19 -17.03
N PHE A 45 -5.05 -0.50 -17.00
CA PHE A 45 -4.52 -1.47 -16.05
C PHE A 45 -4.72 -1.02 -14.60
N SER A 46 -4.49 0.25 -14.29
CA SER A 46 -4.58 0.76 -12.93
C SER A 46 -6.00 0.64 -12.37
N SER A 47 -6.99 1.20 -13.05
CA SER A 47 -8.41 1.15 -12.64
C SER A 47 -8.98 -0.27 -12.60
N ALA A 48 -8.65 -1.12 -13.59
CA ALA A 48 -9.16 -2.49 -13.64
C ALA A 48 -8.61 -3.36 -12.50
N PHE A 49 -7.29 -3.28 -12.23
CA PHE A 49 -6.70 -4.07 -11.14
C PHE A 49 -7.00 -3.51 -9.75
N TYR A 50 -7.20 -2.19 -9.61
CA TYR A 50 -7.79 -1.61 -8.40
C TYR A 50 -9.20 -2.15 -8.13
N SER A 51 -10.04 -2.20 -9.18
CA SER A 51 -11.41 -2.72 -9.08
C SER A 51 -11.42 -4.21 -8.76
N ALA A 52 -10.53 -4.99 -9.39
CA ALA A 52 -10.36 -6.41 -9.11
C ALA A 52 -9.89 -6.66 -7.66
N TRP A 53 -8.90 -5.90 -7.16
CA TRP A 53 -8.49 -5.96 -5.77
C TRP A 53 -9.63 -5.62 -4.81
N PHE A 54 -10.35 -4.52 -5.07
CA PHE A 54 -11.46 -4.08 -4.24
C PHE A 54 -12.60 -5.11 -4.23
N ALA A 55 -12.89 -5.73 -5.37
CA ALA A 55 -13.85 -6.82 -5.48
C ALA A 55 -13.46 -7.97 -4.55
N CYS A 56 -12.19 -8.41 -4.53
CA CYS A 56 -11.74 -9.42 -3.57
C CYS A 56 -11.95 -8.97 -2.12
N GLN A 57 -11.50 -7.75 -1.77
CA GLN A 57 -11.58 -7.22 -0.40
C GLN A 57 -13.01 -7.14 0.14
N SER A 58 -14.00 -6.89 -0.73
CA SER A 58 -15.41 -6.79 -0.33
C SER A 58 -16.01 -8.10 0.20
N PHE A 59 -15.36 -9.24 -0.06
CA PHE A 59 -15.78 -10.56 0.43
C PHE A 59 -14.81 -11.18 1.44
N LEU A 60 -13.65 -10.55 1.68
CA LEU A 60 -12.75 -11.04 2.70
C LEU A 60 -13.40 -10.85 4.08
N PRO A 61 -13.30 -11.86 4.96
CA PRO A 61 -13.49 -11.68 6.38
C PRO A 61 -12.74 -10.43 6.84
N LEU A 62 -13.48 -9.36 7.10
CA LEU A 62 -12.89 -8.15 7.66
C LEU A 62 -12.19 -8.59 8.95
N ASP A 63 -10.97 -8.08 9.11
CA ASP A 63 -10.17 -8.17 10.32
C ASP A 63 -11.09 -8.27 11.57
N PRO A 64 -10.85 -9.22 12.50
CA PRO A 64 -11.57 -9.31 13.77
C PRO A 64 -11.79 -7.96 14.49
N ASN A 65 -11.01 -6.93 14.17
CA ASN A 65 -11.17 -5.53 14.59
C ASN A 65 -12.36 -4.74 13.97
N HIS A 66 -13.32 -5.38 13.28
CA HIS A 66 -14.65 -4.80 12.99
C HIS A 66 -14.64 -3.45 12.25
N ILE A 67 -14.22 -3.42 10.98
CA ILE A 67 -14.34 -2.21 10.14
C ILE A 67 -15.78 -2.02 9.60
N ASP A 68 -16.59 -3.09 9.53
CA ASP A 68 -18.04 -2.99 9.33
C ASP A 68 -18.78 -3.86 10.36
N PRO A 69 -19.43 -3.26 11.38
CA PRO A 69 -20.22 -4.00 12.35
C PRO A 69 -21.45 -4.70 11.76
N ASN A 70 -21.73 -4.52 10.46
CA ASN A 70 -22.84 -5.17 9.75
C ASN A 70 -22.41 -6.31 8.82
N GLY A 71 -21.10 -6.64 8.76
CA GLY A 71 -20.63 -7.81 8.02
C GLY A 71 -21.16 -9.12 8.61
N PRO A 72 -21.41 -10.16 7.79
CA PRO A 72 -21.79 -11.47 8.32
C PRO A 72 -20.68 -12.01 9.24
N PRO A 73 -21.02 -12.66 10.36
CA PRO A 73 -20.03 -13.28 11.23
C PRO A 73 -19.25 -14.34 10.46
N VAL A 74 -17.92 -14.22 10.50
CA VAL A 74 -17.00 -15.08 9.78
C VAL A 74 -17.04 -16.49 10.38
N GLY A 75 -17.24 -17.50 9.53
CA GLY A 75 -17.02 -18.87 9.93
C GLY A 75 -15.53 -19.10 10.18
N LEU A 76 -15.14 -19.48 11.39
CA LEU A 76 -13.75 -19.85 11.66
C LEU A 76 -13.39 -21.13 10.88
N GLY A 77 -12.15 -21.21 10.38
CA GLY A 77 -11.59 -22.39 9.73
C GLY A 77 -11.44 -22.27 8.21
N PHE A 78 -10.45 -23.00 7.68
CA PHE A 78 -10.04 -22.97 6.28
C PHE A 78 -11.20 -23.03 5.27
N ALA A 79 -12.15 -23.95 5.47
CA ALA A 79 -13.25 -24.14 4.52
C ALA A 79 -14.16 -22.92 4.37
N ASN A 80 -14.44 -22.23 5.48
CA ASN A 80 -15.27 -21.03 5.46
C ASN A 80 -14.52 -19.87 4.79
N ILE A 81 -13.24 -19.67 5.14
CA ILE A 81 -12.40 -18.63 4.53
C ILE A 81 -12.31 -18.82 3.01
N VAL A 82 -12.10 -20.05 2.54
CA VAL A 82 -12.04 -20.36 1.11
C VAL A 82 -13.39 -20.10 0.43
N GLN A 83 -14.50 -20.53 1.03
CA GLN A 83 -15.84 -20.27 0.48
C GLN A 83 -16.15 -18.77 0.41
N ASP A 84 -15.71 -17.99 1.40
CA ASP A 84 -15.89 -16.53 1.44
C ASP A 84 -15.00 -15.81 0.40
N LEU A 85 -13.78 -16.31 0.12
CA LEU A 85 -12.92 -15.79 -0.96
C LEU A 85 -13.52 -15.99 -2.36
N GLY A 86 -14.25 -17.10 -2.55
CA GLY A 86 -14.69 -17.56 -3.87
C GLY A 86 -15.47 -16.50 -4.67
N PRO A 87 -16.54 -15.90 -4.13
CA PRO A 87 -17.27 -14.82 -4.80
C PRO A 87 -16.39 -13.61 -5.14
N GLY A 88 -15.45 -13.25 -4.27
CA GLY A 88 -14.51 -12.14 -4.49
C GLY A 88 -13.61 -12.37 -5.70
N LEU A 89 -13.06 -13.58 -5.87
CA LEU A 89 -12.26 -13.93 -7.04
C LEU A 89 -13.08 -13.95 -8.34
N VAL A 90 -14.34 -14.39 -8.29
CA VAL A 90 -15.25 -14.34 -9.45
C VAL A 90 -15.50 -12.88 -9.86
N ALA A 91 -15.83 -12.02 -8.89
CA ALA A 91 -16.05 -10.60 -9.13
C ALA A 91 -14.78 -9.94 -9.66
N ALA A 92 -13.61 -10.21 -9.05
CA ALA A 92 -12.33 -9.67 -9.49
C ALA A 92 -12.00 -10.04 -10.95
N GLY A 93 -12.29 -11.27 -11.38
CA GLY A 93 -12.16 -11.64 -12.78
C GLY A 93 -13.10 -10.84 -13.69
N GLN A 94 -14.35 -10.60 -13.26
CA GLN A 94 -15.32 -9.82 -14.04
C GLN A 94 -14.93 -8.34 -14.17
N GLU A 95 -14.29 -7.76 -13.15
CA GLU A 95 -13.76 -6.38 -13.19
C GLU A 95 -12.65 -6.18 -14.24
N LEU A 96 -12.08 -7.27 -14.79
CA LEU A 96 -11.11 -7.21 -15.88
C LEU A 96 -11.77 -7.20 -17.28
N ASP A 97 -13.07 -7.46 -17.40
CA ASP A 97 -13.77 -7.49 -18.69
C ASP A 97 -13.71 -6.14 -19.44
N PRO A 98 -13.87 -4.96 -18.79
CA PRO A 98 -13.68 -3.66 -19.43
C PRO A 98 -12.26 -3.47 -20.01
N LEU A 99 -11.21 -3.87 -19.27
CA LEU A 99 -9.83 -3.77 -19.74
C LEU A 99 -9.59 -4.68 -20.94
N LEU A 100 -10.15 -5.90 -20.91
CA LEU A 100 -10.02 -6.83 -22.02
C LEU A 100 -10.71 -6.31 -23.29
N ALA A 101 -11.92 -5.76 -23.14
CA ALA A 101 -12.63 -5.13 -24.25
C ALA A 101 -11.80 -3.98 -24.86
N GLU A 102 -11.11 -3.22 -24.01
CA GLU A 102 -10.25 -2.13 -24.47
C GLU A 102 -9.02 -2.62 -25.22
N ILE A 103 -8.31 -3.61 -24.67
CA ILE A 103 -7.16 -4.22 -25.35
C ILE A 103 -7.58 -4.82 -26.70
N GLN A 104 -8.77 -5.42 -26.78
CA GLN A 104 -9.30 -5.98 -28.03
C GLN A 104 -9.61 -4.89 -29.06
N ASP A 105 -10.16 -3.74 -28.65
CA ASP A 105 -10.35 -2.61 -29.57
C ASP A 105 -9.02 -2.09 -30.11
N VAL A 106 -8.02 -1.90 -29.23
CA VAL A 106 -6.66 -1.52 -29.64
C VAL A 106 -6.06 -2.58 -30.57
N GLN A 107 -6.28 -3.87 -30.31
CA GLN A 107 -5.80 -4.96 -31.17
C GLN A 107 -6.40 -4.92 -32.58
N LEU A 108 -7.68 -4.53 -32.70
CA LEU A 108 -8.37 -4.40 -33.98
C LEU A 108 -7.85 -3.19 -34.78
N ASN A 109 -7.58 -2.08 -34.11
CA ASN A 109 -7.19 -0.82 -34.75
C ASN A 109 -5.66 -0.70 -34.95
N GLU A 110 -4.86 -1.31 -34.07
CA GLU A 110 -3.40 -1.25 -34.03
C GLU A 110 -2.78 -2.65 -33.81
N PRO A 111 -2.94 -3.58 -34.77
CA PRO A 111 -2.52 -4.97 -34.59
C PRO A 111 -1.01 -5.08 -34.35
N SER A 112 -0.66 -5.78 -33.27
CA SER A 112 0.72 -5.94 -32.82
C SER A 112 0.87 -7.27 -32.08
N PRO A 113 1.95 -8.05 -32.34
CA PRO A 113 2.23 -9.26 -31.57
C PRO A 113 2.32 -9.01 -30.06
N PHE A 114 2.70 -7.80 -29.65
CA PHE A 114 2.75 -7.41 -28.24
C PHE A 114 1.33 -7.25 -27.67
N ILE A 115 0.44 -6.53 -28.37
CA ILE A 115 -0.96 -6.36 -27.92
C ILE A 115 -1.66 -7.71 -27.85
N ASP A 116 -1.40 -8.60 -28.82
CA ASP A 116 -1.91 -9.98 -28.81
C ASP A 116 -1.46 -10.74 -27.54
N GLN A 117 -0.19 -10.62 -27.17
CA GLN A 117 0.35 -11.27 -25.97
C GLN A 117 -0.30 -10.74 -24.69
N VAL A 118 -0.43 -9.42 -24.57
CA VAL A 118 -1.08 -8.78 -23.42
C VAL A 118 -2.55 -9.20 -23.31
N ALA A 119 -3.30 -9.18 -24.42
CA ALA A 119 -4.70 -9.61 -24.46
C ALA A 119 -4.85 -11.06 -23.98
N GLN A 120 -4.00 -11.96 -24.48
CA GLN A 120 -4.01 -13.37 -24.09
C GLN A 120 -3.72 -13.57 -22.60
N GLN A 121 -2.78 -12.82 -22.03
CA GLN A 121 -2.44 -12.96 -20.60
C GLN A 121 -3.52 -12.40 -19.69
N VAL A 122 -4.09 -11.23 -20.02
CA VAL A 122 -5.20 -10.64 -19.24
C VAL A 122 -6.43 -11.55 -19.29
N PHE A 123 -6.77 -12.10 -20.46
CA PHE A 123 -7.84 -13.07 -20.60
C PHE A 123 -7.60 -14.33 -19.75
N ARG A 124 -6.37 -14.86 -19.76
CA ARG A 124 -5.97 -16.04 -18.98
C ARG A 124 -6.09 -15.78 -17.47
N ILE A 125 -5.61 -14.64 -16.98
CA ILE A 125 -5.74 -14.22 -15.58
C ILE A 125 -7.24 -14.15 -15.21
N ARG A 126 -8.03 -13.43 -16.01
CA ARG A 126 -9.48 -13.29 -15.82
C ARG A 126 -10.19 -14.64 -15.75
N GLN A 127 -9.94 -15.55 -16.70
CA GLN A 127 -10.57 -16.86 -16.71
C GLN A 127 -10.19 -17.69 -15.49
N ALA A 128 -8.91 -17.70 -15.13
CA ALA A 128 -8.43 -18.48 -14.00
C ALA A 128 -9.01 -17.98 -12.66
N LEU A 129 -9.09 -16.66 -12.45
CA LEU A 129 -9.74 -16.08 -11.26
C LEU A 129 -11.20 -16.53 -11.14
N VAL A 130 -11.97 -16.47 -12.23
CA VAL A 130 -13.37 -16.91 -12.23
C VAL A 130 -13.50 -18.41 -11.97
N ILE A 131 -12.66 -19.24 -12.57
CA ILE A 131 -12.72 -20.70 -12.37
C ILE A 131 -12.34 -21.06 -10.92
N ILE A 132 -11.24 -20.51 -10.39
CA ILE A 132 -10.84 -20.72 -8.99
C ILE A 132 -11.95 -20.25 -8.04
N GLY A 133 -12.50 -19.06 -8.26
CA GLY A 133 -13.56 -18.52 -7.41
C GLY A 133 -14.83 -19.38 -7.40
N ASN A 134 -15.23 -19.95 -8.54
CA ASN A 134 -16.34 -20.90 -8.61
C ASN A 134 -16.02 -22.23 -7.90
N GLN A 135 -14.80 -22.74 -8.07
CA GLN A 135 -14.33 -23.95 -7.40
C GLN A 135 -14.32 -23.79 -5.88
N MET A 136 -13.85 -22.64 -5.38
CA MET A 136 -13.84 -22.31 -3.96
C MET A 136 -15.24 -22.29 -3.33
N GLN A 137 -16.24 -21.73 -4.04
CA GLN A 137 -17.64 -21.69 -3.57
C GLN A 137 -18.25 -23.06 -3.32
N VAL A 138 -17.83 -24.08 -4.08
CA VAL A 138 -18.28 -25.47 -3.90
C VAL A 138 -17.25 -26.34 -3.17
N PHE A 139 -16.16 -25.74 -2.67
CA PHE A 139 -15.06 -26.41 -1.98
C PHE A 139 -14.37 -27.51 -2.84
N ASP A 140 -14.26 -27.29 -4.16
CA ASP A 140 -13.62 -28.20 -5.14
C ASP A 140 -12.51 -27.49 -5.93
N PHE A 141 -11.54 -26.93 -5.20
CA PHE A 141 -10.43 -26.13 -5.75
C PHE A 141 -9.14 -26.94 -5.89
N ASN A 142 -9.28 -28.24 -6.15
CA ASN A 142 -8.18 -29.21 -6.24
C ASN A 142 -7.58 -29.31 -7.65
N ASP A 143 -8.01 -28.50 -8.62
CA ASP A 143 -7.49 -28.54 -9.98
C ASP A 143 -6.21 -27.69 -10.12
N PRO A 144 -5.01 -28.31 -10.15
CA PRO A 144 -3.75 -27.57 -10.25
C PRO A 144 -3.60 -26.83 -11.58
N PHE A 145 -4.30 -27.25 -12.63
CA PHE A 145 -4.16 -26.65 -13.96
C PHE A 145 -4.58 -25.18 -13.93
N VAL A 146 -5.66 -24.84 -13.23
CA VAL A 146 -6.19 -23.47 -13.20
C VAL A 146 -5.22 -22.50 -12.49
N TYR A 147 -4.58 -22.94 -11.41
CA TYR A 147 -3.56 -22.16 -10.72
C TYR A 147 -2.29 -22.00 -11.57
N GLN A 148 -1.90 -23.05 -12.29
CA GLN A 148 -0.80 -22.98 -13.23
C GLN A 148 -1.08 -21.96 -14.35
N GLU A 149 -2.30 -21.95 -14.88
CA GLU A 149 -2.72 -20.96 -15.87
C GLU A 149 -2.70 -19.53 -15.31
N LEU A 150 -3.18 -19.32 -14.07
CA LEU A 150 -3.11 -18.02 -13.40
C LEU A 150 -1.66 -17.54 -13.21
N ARG A 151 -0.80 -18.40 -12.65
CA ARG A 151 0.64 -18.13 -12.48
C ARG A 151 1.31 -17.76 -13.80
N ASN A 152 1.07 -18.57 -14.85
CA ASN A 152 1.65 -18.35 -16.16
C ASN A 152 1.13 -17.04 -16.78
N GLY A 153 -0.16 -16.71 -16.59
CA GLY A 153 -0.72 -15.44 -17.06
C GLY A 153 0.02 -14.24 -16.49
N TRP A 154 0.24 -14.21 -15.16
CA TRP A 154 1.01 -13.15 -14.51
C TRP A 154 2.47 -13.10 -14.94
N ALA A 155 3.17 -14.24 -14.96
CA ALA A 155 4.58 -14.30 -15.37
C ALA A 155 4.80 -13.87 -16.83
N ASN A 156 3.88 -14.24 -17.74
CA ASN A 156 3.96 -13.84 -19.15
C ASN A 156 3.58 -12.37 -19.33
N LEU A 157 2.62 -11.84 -18.54
CA LEU A 157 2.29 -10.41 -18.55
C LEU A 157 3.51 -9.59 -18.09
N ALA A 158 4.24 -10.05 -17.07
CA ALA A 158 5.51 -9.45 -16.66
C ALA A 158 6.50 -9.39 -17.82
N GLY A 159 6.71 -10.50 -18.54
CA GLY A 159 7.59 -10.54 -19.70
C GLY A 159 7.17 -9.56 -20.81
N ALA A 160 5.88 -9.39 -21.03
CA ALA A 160 5.35 -8.40 -21.97
C ALA A 160 5.68 -6.97 -21.50
N LEU A 161 5.47 -6.65 -20.22
CA LEU A 161 5.76 -5.33 -19.64
C LEU A 161 7.26 -4.99 -19.65
N VAL A 162 8.16 -5.95 -19.37
CA VAL A 162 9.61 -5.76 -19.51
C VAL A 162 9.97 -5.34 -20.94
N ASN A 163 9.35 -5.95 -21.96
CA ASN A 163 9.59 -5.56 -23.34
C ASN A 163 9.15 -4.11 -23.62
N VAL A 164 8.02 -3.67 -23.07
CA VAL A 164 7.59 -2.27 -23.18
C VAL A 164 8.56 -1.34 -22.46
N GLY A 165 8.97 -1.68 -21.24
CA GLY A 165 9.95 -0.90 -20.47
C GLY A 165 11.25 -0.74 -21.23
N GLY A 166 11.76 -1.82 -21.84
CA GLY A 166 12.97 -1.79 -22.67
C GLY A 166 12.86 -0.93 -23.93
N VAL A 167 11.70 -0.94 -24.60
CA VAL A 167 11.46 -0.12 -25.81
C VAL A 167 11.24 1.36 -25.47
N THR A 168 10.51 1.64 -24.39
CA THR A 168 10.14 3.01 -23.98
C THR A 168 11.21 3.68 -23.12
N GLY A 169 12.11 2.90 -22.50
CA GLY A 169 13.02 3.36 -21.46
C GLY A 169 12.33 3.70 -20.14
N SER A 170 11.05 3.34 -19.97
CA SER A 170 10.28 3.63 -18.77
C SER A 170 10.49 2.55 -17.71
N ASN A 171 10.99 2.96 -16.54
CA ASN A 171 11.14 2.08 -15.38
C ASN A 171 9.79 1.66 -14.80
N ARG A 172 8.71 2.40 -15.08
CA ARG A 172 7.35 2.07 -14.62
C ARG A 172 6.93 0.67 -15.02
N PHE A 173 7.14 0.30 -16.29
CA PHE A 173 6.77 -1.03 -16.78
C PHE A 173 7.68 -2.13 -16.22
N GLN A 174 8.95 -1.82 -15.91
CA GLN A 174 9.83 -2.75 -15.22
C GLN A 174 9.37 -2.98 -13.78
N ASN A 175 8.97 -1.92 -13.08
CA ASN A 175 8.42 -1.98 -11.73
C ASN A 175 7.13 -2.80 -11.70
N ALA A 176 6.18 -2.51 -12.60
CA ALA A 176 4.95 -3.28 -12.74
C ALA A 176 5.21 -4.76 -13.10
N ALA A 177 6.21 -5.04 -13.96
CA ALA A 177 6.63 -6.40 -14.26
C ALA A 177 7.17 -7.14 -13.03
N ASN A 178 7.95 -6.47 -12.18
CA ASN A 178 8.45 -7.07 -10.93
C ASN A 178 7.29 -7.45 -10.01
N VAL A 179 6.24 -6.61 -9.91
CA VAL A 179 5.04 -6.95 -9.15
C VAL A 179 4.29 -8.14 -9.77
N CYS A 180 4.16 -8.22 -11.09
CA CYS A 180 3.59 -9.40 -11.76
C CYS A 180 4.35 -10.69 -11.44
N TYR A 181 5.68 -10.64 -11.38
CA TYR A 181 6.49 -11.80 -10.97
C TYR A 181 6.23 -12.19 -9.51
N LEU A 182 6.14 -11.21 -8.60
CA LEU A 182 5.75 -11.49 -7.20
C LEU A 182 4.37 -12.14 -7.12
N ILE A 183 3.39 -11.64 -7.87
CA ILE A 183 2.06 -12.24 -7.91
C ILE A 183 2.14 -13.70 -8.41
N ALA A 184 2.89 -13.95 -9.48
CA ALA A 184 3.08 -15.30 -10.01
C ALA A 184 3.72 -16.24 -8.98
N ASP A 185 4.74 -15.78 -8.25
CA ASP A 185 5.39 -16.55 -7.19
C ASP A 185 4.42 -16.87 -6.03
N ARG A 186 3.53 -15.94 -5.68
CA ARG A 186 2.50 -16.16 -4.66
C ARG A 186 1.41 -17.13 -5.09
N VAL A 187 1.00 -17.07 -6.35
CA VAL A 187 0.11 -18.08 -6.93
C VAL A 187 0.81 -19.45 -6.94
N ASP A 188 2.12 -19.51 -7.21
CA ASP A 188 2.89 -20.76 -7.16
C ASP A 188 2.88 -21.39 -5.76
N VAL A 189 3.01 -20.60 -4.69
CA VAL A 189 2.90 -21.12 -3.30
C VAL A 189 1.58 -21.87 -3.11
N SER A 190 0.48 -21.31 -3.61
CA SER A 190 -0.87 -21.91 -3.50
C SER A 190 -0.99 -23.16 -4.37
N LEU A 191 -0.47 -23.10 -5.60
CA LEU A 191 -0.40 -24.24 -6.52
C LEU A 191 0.35 -25.42 -5.89
N GLN A 192 1.48 -25.20 -5.22
CA GLN A 192 2.21 -26.27 -4.54
C GLN A 192 1.36 -26.96 -3.46
N GLN A 193 0.51 -26.21 -2.74
CA GLN A 193 -0.38 -26.81 -1.74
C GLN A 193 -1.51 -27.62 -2.40
N VAL A 194 -2.08 -27.13 -3.50
CA VAL A 194 -3.07 -27.89 -4.28
C VAL A 194 -2.47 -29.20 -4.79
N LEU A 195 -1.22 -29.19 -5.26
CA LEU A 195 -0.49 -30.38 -5.68
C LEU A 195 -0.19 -31.36 -4.53
N SER A 196 0.00 -30.86 -3.30
CA SER A 196 0.20 -31.71 -2.10
C SER A 196 -1.10 -32.25 -1.52
N GLY A 197 -2.24 -31.67 -1.90
CA GLY A 197 -3.57 -32.04 -1.43
C GLY A 197 -3.99 -31.35 -0.12
N MET A 198 -3.22 -30.39 0.40
CA MET A 198 -3.56 -29.57 1.58
C MET A 198 -4.01 -30.39 2.81
N THR A 199 -3.28 -31.45 3.12
CA THR A 199 -3.66 -32.42 4.17
C THR A 199 -3.42 -31.91 5.59
N THR A 200 -2.60 -30.87 5.76
CA THR A 200 -2.22 -30.31 7.05
C THR A 200 -2.68 -28.85 7.20
N PRO A 201 -2.88 -28.35 8.44
CA PRO A 201 -3.18 -26.94 8.69
C PRO A 201 -2.12 -25.99 8.11
N GLN A 202 -0.83 -26.36 8.21
CA GLN A 202 0.26 -25.55 7.65
C GLN A 202 0.15 -25.39 6.12
N GLU A 203 -0.22 -26.45 5.39
CA GLU A 203 -0.44 -26.36 3.95
C GLU A 203 -1.66 -25.50 3.61
N GLN A 204 -2.72 -25.56 4.43
CA GLN A 204 -3.89 -24.70 4.30
C GLN A 204 -3.55 -23.22 4.53
N ASP A 205 -2.72 -22.93 5.53
CA ASP A 205 -2.24 -21.57 5.81
C ASP A 205 -1.35 -21.04 4.69
N LEU A 206 -0.45 -21.88 4.13
CA LEU A 206 0.36 -21.52 2.97
C LEU A 206 -0.48 -21.25 1.72
N TYR A 207 -1.56 -22.01 1.53
CA TYR A 207 -2.49 -21.78 0.43
C TYR A 207 -3.19 -20.42 0.57
N LEU A 208 -3.74 -20.13 1.75
CA LEU A 208 -4.35 -18.83 2.03
C LEU A 208 -3.32 -17.70 1.95
N TYR A 209 -2.10 -17.93 2.41
CA TYR A 209 -1.02 -16.97 2.29
C TYR A 209 -0.73 -16.62 0.83
N GLY A 210 -0.63 -17.61 -0.06
CA GLY A 210 -0.33 -17.36 -1.47
C GLY A 210 -1.43 -16.59 -2.20
N LEU A 211 -2.71 -16.90 -1.97
CA LEU A 211 -3.83 -16.18 -2.62
C LEU A 211 -4.24 -14.91 -1.88
N ASN A 212 -4.65 -15.05 -0.62
CA ASN A 212 -5.27 -13.98 0.17
C ASN A 212 -4.28 -12.91 0.60
N ASN A 213 -3.12 -13.32 1.13
CA ASN A 213 -2.14 -12.39 1.68
C ASN A 213 -1.04 -12.05 0.67
N GLY A 214 -0.92 -12.81 -0.42
CA GLY A 214 0.04 -12.64 -1.49
C GLY A 214 -0.61 -12.00 -2.71
N MET A 215 -1.22 -12.83 -3.56
CA MET A 215 -1.76 -12.41 -4.86
C MET A 215 -2.71 -11.20 -4.76
N ILE A 216 -3.72 -11.25 -3.89
CA ILE A 216 -4.78 -10.21 -3.84
C ILE A 216 -4.19 -8.83 -3.50
N PRO A 217 -3.47 -8.60 -2.39
CA PRO A 217 -2.87 -7.30 -2.09
C PRO A 217 -1.93 -6.80 -3.19
N HIS A 218 -1.20 -7.70 -3.84
CA HIS A 218 -0.28 -7.31 -4.92
C HIS A 218 -1.02 -6.87 -6.20
N MET A 219 -2.31 -7.17 -6.38
CA MET A 219 -3.09 -6.57 -7.47
C MET A 219 -3.22 -5.04 -7.32
N ARG A 220 -3.38 -4.54 -6.08
CA ARG A 220 -3.35 -3.10 -5.81
C ARG A 220 -1.97 -2.51 -6.08
N ILE A 221 -0.92 -3.17 -5.58
CA ILE A 221 0.48 -2.75 -5.79
C ILE A 221 0.81 -2.71 -7.29
N PHE A 222 0.29 -3.66 -8.07
CA PHE A 222 0.43 -3.68 -9.52
C PHE A 222 -0.28 -2.50 -10.16
N ALA A 223 -1.50 -2.17 -9.71
CA ALA A 223 -2.23 -1.00 -10.18
C ALA A 223 -1.47 0.31 -9.90
N ASP A 224 -0.89 0.44 -8.70
CA ASP A 224 -0.02 1.57 -8.32
C ASP A 224 1.24 1.65 -9.19
N ALA A 225 1.90 0.52 -9.43
CA ALA A 225 3.06 0.44 -10.30
C ALA A 225 2.75 0.71 -11.79
N MET A 226 1.49 0.63 -12.21
CA MET A 226 1.05 1.00 -13.56
C MET A 226 0.76 2.50 -13.72
N MET A 227 0.62 3.23 -12.62
CA MET A 227 0.52 4.70 -12.61
C MET A 227 1.91 5.34 -12.67
N PRO A 228 2.06 6.60 -13.10
CA PRO A 228 3.28 7.35 -12.87
C PRO A 228 3.60 7.37 -11.37
N HIS A 229 4.79 6.89 -10.99
CA HIS A 229 5.11 6.67 -9.58
C HIS A 229 6.59 6.86 -9.26
N VAL A 230 6.89 7.04 -7.97
CA VAL A 230 8.20 6.80 -7.36
C VAL A 230 8.15 5.44 -6.66
N CYS A 231 9.13 4.59 -6.90
CA CYS A 231 9.31 3.33 -6.19
C CYS A 231 10.29 3.58 -5.04
N VAL A 232 9.91 3.28 -3.80
CA VAL A 232 10.77 3.41 -2.63
C VAL A 232 11.16 2.03 -2.14
N ASP A 233 12.46 1.71 -2.15
CA ASP A 233 13.02 0.46 -1.65
C ASP A 233 13.43 0.64 -0.19
N LEU A 234 12.67 0.06 0.75
CA LEU A 234 12.95 0.17 2.18
C LEU A 234 14.13 -0.71 2.64
N THR A 235 14.63 -1.59 1.79
CA THR A 235 15.69 -2.56 2.06
C THR A 235 15.44 -3.45 3.29
N LEU A 236 14.17 -3.62 3.72
CA LEU A 236 13.82 -4.51 4.82
C LEU A 236 14.04 -5.96 4.38
N ARG A 237 15.01 -6.64 5.00
CA ARG A 237 15.44 -7.97 4.57
C ARG A 237 14.60 -9.12 5.13
N HIS A 238 13.77 -8.87 6.15
CA HIS A 238 13.04 -9.92 6.85
C HIS A 238 11.71 -9.36 7.35
N VAL A 239 10.60 -9.97 6.95
CA VAL A 239 9.28 -9.74 7.54
C VAL A 239 8.45 -11.01 7.37
N TRP A 240 8.36 -11.80 8.43
CA TRP A 240 7.59 -13.05 8.43
C TRP A 240 6.09 -12.82 8.33
N PHE A 241 5.60 -11.65 8.73
CA PHE A 241 4.21 -11.21 8.48
C PHE A 241 4.16 -9.84 7.81
N LYS A 242 4.29 -9.85 6.47
CA LYS A 242 4.10 -8.68 5.61
C LYS A 242 2.71 -8.05 5.68
N SER A 243 1.74 -8.73 6.30
CA SER A 243 0.43 -8.14 6.64
C SER A 243 0.53 -6.87 7.50
N ARG A 244 1.63 -6.65 8.25
CA ARG A 244 1.85 -5.42 9.04
C ARG A 244 2.48 -4.26 8.28
N LEU A 245 3.20 -4.53 7.18
CA LEU A 245 3.69 -3.47 6.28
C LEU A 245 2.65 -3.06 5.23
N THR A 246 1.42 -3.57 5.34
CA THR A 246 0.34 -3.26 4.39
C THR A 246 -0.08 -1.79 4.42
N GLN A 247 0.28 -1.06 5.48
CA GLN A 247 -0.04 0.35 5.64
C GLN A 247 1.11 1.09 6.33
N LEU A 248 2.05 1.56 5.52
CA LEU A 248 3.08 2.50 5.94
C LEU A 248 2.52 3.93 5.85
N PRO A 249 2.46 4.69 6.95
CA PRO A 249 2.20 6.11 6.86
C PRO A 249 3.33 6.80 6.08
N VAL A 250 2.93 7.53 5.04
CA VAL A 250 3.81 8.34 4.21
C VAL A 250 3.26 9.75 4.15
N VAL A 251 4.13 10.73 4.36
CA VAL A 251 3.83 12.14 4.14
C VAL A 251 4.70 12.66 3.01
N ILE A 252 4.06 13.19 1.98
CA ILE A 252 4.70 13.81 0.83
C ILE A 252 4.81 15.31 1.12
N GLN A 253 6.01 15.86 0.96
CA GLN A 253 6.24 17.29 1.07
C GLN A 253 6.95 17.84 -0.15
N GLU A 254 6.77 19.12 -0.44
CA GLU A 254 7.66 19.85 -1.33
C GLU A 254 9.04 19.99 -0.65
N ALA A 255 10.13 19.74 -1.38
CA ALA A 255 11.45 19.68 -0.75
C ALA A 255 11.91 21.03 -0.18
N ASP A 256 11.63 22.13 -0.88
CA ASP A 256 12.12 23.46 -0.50
C ASP A 256 11.26 24.08 0.60
N SER A 257 9.93 24.07 0.45
CA SER A 257 9.00 24.73 1.38
C SER A 257 8.60 23.85 2.56
N ARG A 258 8.82 22.53 2.48
CA ARG A 258 8.28 21.52 3.41
C ARG A 258 6.76 21.52 3.53
N LEU A 259 6.04 22.17 2.62
CA LEU A 259 4.59 22.07 2.54
C LEU A 259 4.21 20.59 2.39
N VAL A 260 3.32 20.11 3.26
CA VAL A 260 2.71 18.79 3.11
C VAL A 260 1.77 18.81 1.91
N LEU A 261 2.18 18.11 0.85
CA LEU A 261 1.41 17.98 -0.38
C LEU A 261 0.33 16.91 -0.22
N ASP A 262 0.67 15.79 0.42
CA ASP A 262 -0.26 14.68 0.63
C ASP A 262 0.16 13.81 1.83
N GLN A 263 -0.77 13.02 2.34
CA GLN A 263 -0.54 12.00 3.37
C GLN A 263 -1.32 10.74 3.01
N ALA A 264 -0.64 9.61 2.95
CA ALA A 264 -1.23 8.35 2.54
C ALA A 264 -0.73 7.17 3.37
N PHE A 265 -1.50 6.09 3.35
CA PHE A 265 -1.04 4.78 3.79
C PHE A 265 -0.76 3.92 2.56
N VAL A 266 0.52 3.56 2.38
CA VAL A 266 0.97 2.75 1.24
C VAL A 266 1.26 1.32 1.69
N ALA A 267 1.01 0.36 0.81
CA ALA A 267 1.38 -1.02 1.06
C ALA A 267 2.77 -1.27 0.50
N ALA A 268 3.68 -1.81 1.32
CA ALA A 268 4.92 -2.36 0.81
C ALA A 268 4.69 -3.77 0.25
N ASP A 269 5.39 -4.08 -0.83
CA ASP A 269 5.40 -5.37 -1.48
C ASP A 269 6.33 -6.35 -0.77
N ASP A 270 6.45 -7.54 -1.34
CA ASP A 270 7.28 -8.60 -0.80
C ASP A 270 8.79 -8.36 -0.80
N ARG A 271 9.26 -7.38 -1.55
CA ARG A 271 10.65 -6.94 -1.60
C ARG A 271 10.88 -5.75 -0.68
N SER A 272 9.83 -5.30 0.02
CA SER A 272 9.81 -4.10 0.84
C SER A 272 9.86 -2.82 -0.01
N ASP A 273 9.45 -2.93 -1.27
CA ASP A 273 9.25 -1.79 -2.15
C ASP A 273 7.82 -1.27 -1.98
N PHE A 274 7.60 0.04 -2.00
CA PHE A 274 6.25 0.58 -2.20
C PHE A 274 6.22 1.58 -3.35
N TYR A 275 5.05 1.73 -3.95
CA TYR A 275 4.82 2.59 -5.10
C TYR A 275 3.99 3.77 -4.68
N LEU A 276 4.54 4.96 -4.85
CA LEU A 276 3.87 6.22 -4.54
C LEU A 276 3.49 6.91 -5.86
N PRO A 277 2.21 6.89 -6.26
CA PRO A 277 1.78 7.60 -7.45
C PRO A 277 2.11 9.09 -7.35
N VAL A 278 2.80 9.63 -8.35
CA VAL A 278 3.18 11.04 -8.44
C VAL A 278 2.71 11.59 -9.77
N PHE A 279 1.77 12.54 -9.72
CA PHE A 279 1.22 13.17 -10.92
C PHE A 279 1.81 14.56 -11.09
N ASP A 280 2.40 14.79 -12.27
CA ASP A 280 2.83 16.11 -12.74
C ASP A 280 3.79 16.84 -11.77
N GLN A 281 4.53 16.08 -10.95
CA GLN A 281 5.48 16.65 -10.00
C GLN A 281 6.76 17.03 -10.76
N THR A 282 6.91 18.31 -11.06
CA THR A 282 8.15 18.87 -11.62
C THR A 282 9.12 19.34 -10.54
N THR A 283 8.68 19.38 -9.29
CA THR A 283 9.48 19.83 -8.14
C THR A 283 10.06 18.63 -7.38
N PRO A 284 11.24 18.79 -6.76
CA PRO A 284 11.74 17.83 -5.79
C PRO A 284 10.75 17.65 -4.63
N ILE A 285 10.57 16.41 -4.18
CA ILE A 285 9.70 16.09 -3.03
C ILE A 285 10.51 15.42 -1.92
N ARG A 286 9.98 15.50 -0.70
CA ARG A 286 10.46 14.79 0.49
C ARG A 286 9.40 13.80 0.92
N LEU A 287 9.82 12.58 1.21
CA LEU A 287 8.94 11.53 1.70
C LEU A 287 9.31 11.24 3.14
N TRP A 288 8.46 11.62 4.08
CA TRP A 288 8.53 11.10 5.43
C TRP A 288 7.84 9.75 5.44
N VAL A 289 8.53 8.70 5.89
CA VAL A 289 8.01 7.33 5.93
C VAL A 289 8.27 6.76 7.32
N LYS A 290 7.29 6.06 7.89
CA LYS A 290 7.47 5.35 9.16
C LYS A 290 7.02 3.91 9.05
N THR A 291 7.89 2.98 9.46
CA THR A 291 7.55 1.56 9.57
C THR A 291 6.95 1.24 10.94
N PRO A 292 6.18 0.15 11.11
CA PRO A 292 5.48 -0.12 12.36
C PRO A 292 6.35 -0.23 13.61
N ASN A 293 7.58 -0.73 13.47
CA ASN A 293 8.54 -1.00 14.55
C ASN A 293 9.85 -0.20 14.42
N GLY A 294 9.90 0.72 13.46
CA GLY A 294 11.10 1.46 13.11
C GLY A 294 10.90 2.97 13.23
N LEU A 295 12.03 3.64 13.42
CA LEU A 295 12.09 5.10 13.38
C LEU A 295 11.71 5.60 11.99
N SER A 296 10.99 6.71 11.96
CA SER A 296 10.67 7.41 10.73
C SER A 296 11.94 7.95 10.04
N GLN A 297 11.84 8.12 8.74
CA GLN A 297 12.92 8.63 7.90
C GLN A 297 12.36 9.58 6.85
N VAL A 298 13.12 10.63 6.56
CA VAL A 298 12.86 11.50 5.41
C VAL A 298 13.77 11.13 4.24
N LEU A 299 13.14 10.82 3.11
CA LEU A 299 13.81 10.54 1.86
C LEU A 299 13.68 11.75 0.92
N GLU A 300 14.81 12.21 0.40
CA GLU A 300 14.85 13.23 -0.64
C GLU A 300 14.64 12.58 -2.01
N VAL A 301 13.63 13.05 -2.76
CA VAL A 301 13.35 12.62 -4.13
C VAL A 301 13.62 13.80 -5.06
N PRO A 302 14.87 13.97 -5.53
CA PRO A 302 15.31 15.19 -6.21
C PRO A 302 14.60 15.45 -7.53
N MET A 303 14.15 14.38 -8.21
CA MET A 303 13.29 14.46 -9.38
C MET A 303 12.40 13.21 -9.39
N PRO A 304 11.08 13.35 -9.16
CA PRO A 304 10.16 12.23 -9.22
C PRO A 304 9.91 11.81 -10.68
N LEU A 305 10.94 11.25 -11.31
CA LEU A 305 10.84 10.66 -12.65
C LEU A 305 9.99 9.40 -12.58
N ASP A 306 9.19 9.18 -13.62
CA ASP A 306 8.31 8.02 -13.70
C ASP A 306 9.06 6.68 -13.55
N GLY A 307 8.73 5.95 -12.50
CA GLY A 307 9.29 4.65 -12.14
C GLY A 307 10.68 4.72 -11.50
N VAL A 308 11.16 5.90 -11.10
CA VAL A 308 12.46 6.01 -10.41
C VAL A 308 12.45 5.20 -9.11
N ILE A 309 13.54 4.47 -8.87
CA ILE A 309 13.76 3.74 -7.61
C ILE A 309 14.57 4.64 -6.69
N VAL A 310 14.02 4.92 -5.51
CA VAL A 310 14.64 5.70 -4.45
C VAL A 310 15.00 4.73 -3.32
N PRO A 311 16.30 4.43 -3.11
CA PRO A 311 16.70 3.61 -1.98
C PRO A 311 16.48 4.38 -0.68
N ALA A 312 15.76 3.78 0.25
CA ALA A 312 15.66 4.29 1.61
C ALA A 312 16.96 4.03 2.38
N PRO A 313 17.31 4.89 3.35
CA PRO A 313 18.27 4.53 4.38
C PRO A 313 17.86 3.24 5.10
N PRO A 314 18.81 2.47 5.68
CA PRO A 314 18.46 1.34 6.51
C PRO A 314 17.53 1.75 7.65
N VAL A 315 16.40 1.06 7.80
CA VAL A 315 15.43 1.34 8.87
C VAL A 315 16.05 1.03 10.23
N ILE A 316 15.96 2.00 11.15
CA ILE A 316 16.42 1.83 12.53
C ILE A 316 15.28 1.22 13.34
N GLN A 317 15.42 -0.06 13.67
CA GLN A 317 14.40 -0.84 14.37
C GLN A 317 14.46 -0.66 15.89
N GLY A 318 13.31 -0.75 16.56
CA GLY A 318 13.23 -0.78 18.02
C GLY A 318 12.14 0.09 18.62
N ASP A 319 11.42 0.89 17.82
CA ASP A 319 10.31 1.72 18.28
C ASP A 319 9.02 0.91 18.13
N VAL A 320 8.71 0.13 19.16
CA VAL A 320 7.62 -0.87 19.13
C VAL A 320 6.31 -0.30 19.63
N ASN A 321 6.35 0.88 20.28
CA ASN A 321 5.16 1.60 20.73
C ASN A 321 4.66 2.63 19.67
N GLY A 322 5.49 2.93 18.66
CA GLY A 322 5.17 3.80 17.54
C GLY A 322 5.30 5.30 17.81
N ASP A 323 5.94 5.71 18.92
CA ASP A 323 6.11 7.12 19.32
C ASP A 323 7.31 7.82 18.66
N ASN A 324 8.00 7.09 17.79
CA ASN A 324 9.13 7.55 17.01
C ASN A 324 10.41 7.83 17.80
N CYS A 325 10.50 7.27 19.00
CA CYS A 325 11.71 7.19 19.78
C CYS A 325 11.93 5.74 20.23
N ILE A 326 13.18 5.36 20.46
CA ILE A 326 13.53 4.06 21.05
C ILE A 326 13.94 4.33 22.48
N ASP A 327 13.08 4.03 23.43
CA ASP A 327 13.31 4.32 24.84
C ASP A 327 13.01 3.12 25.76
N THR A 328 12.98 3.38 27.06
CA THR A 328 12.73 2.32 28.06
C THR A 328 11.34 1.70 27.97
N ALA A 329 10.36 2.39 27.41
CA ALA A 329 9.03 1.85 27.15
C ALA A 329 9.09 0.76 26.08
N ASP A 330 9.84 0.97 25.00
CA ASP A 330 10.03 -0.04 23.96
C ASP A 330 10.71 -1.29 24.48
N ILE A 331 11.79 -1.10 25.25
CA ILE A 331 12.49 -2.20 25.91
C ILE A 331 11.55 -2.97 26.84
N SER A 332 10.69 -2.27 27.57
CA SER A 332 9.72 -2.89 28.47
C SER A 332 8.65 -3.68 27.71
N ALA A 333 8.19 -3.17 26.56
CA ALA A 333 7.25 -3.85 25.69
C ALA A 333 7.86 -5.14 25.10
N ILE A 334 9.09 -5.09 24.58
CA ILE A 334 9.80 -6.28 24.05
C ILE A 334 9.99 -7.34 25.14
N LEU A 335 10.39 -6.93 26.34
CA LEU A 335 10.53 -7.87 27.47
C LEU A 335 9.21 -8.50 27.90
N ALA A 336 8.09 -7.77 27.80
CA ALA A 336 6.76 -8.30 28.12
C ALA A 336 6.30 -9.36 27.12
N ASP A 337 6.73 -9.25 25.87
CA ASP A 337 6.38 -10.15 24.77
C ASP A 337 7.42 -11.26 24.51
N MET A 338 8.47 -11.35 25.33
CA MET A 338 9.54 -12.34 25.15
C MET A 338 9.00 -13.78 25.05
N GLY A 339 9.33 -14.46 23.95
CA GLY A 339 8.88 -15.81 23.62
C GLY A 339 7.52 -15.90 22.91
N GLN A 340 6.86 -14.76 22.65
CA GLN A 340 5.67 -14.72 21.79
C GLN A 340 6.06 -14.92 20.32
N GLY A 341 5.18 -15.52 19.53
CA GLY A 341 5.44 -15.87 18.13
C GLY A 341 5.75 -17.36 17.92
N GLY A 342 6.41 -17.67 16.81
CA GLY A 342 6.73 -19.03 16.37
C GLY A 342 5.65 -19.66 15.48
N ALA A 343 5.93 -20.88 14.97
CA ALA A 343 5.15 -21.52 13.90
C ALA A 343 3.70 -21.88 14.28
N LEU A 344 3.34 -21.76 15.55
CA LEU A 344 2.00 -22.03 16.08
C LEU A 344 1.32 -20.80 16.68
N ALA A 345 1.96 -19.62 16.62
CA ALA A 345 1.35 -18.41 17.13
C ALA A 345 0.35 -17.87 16.11
N ASP A 346 -0.86 -17.56 16.59
CA ASP A 346 -1.90 -16.89 15.80
C ASP A 346 -1.47 -15.47 15.37
N PHE A 347 -0.49 -14.89 16.07
CA PHE A 347 0.00 -13.53 15.87
C PHE A 347 1.42 -13.39 16.41
N VAL A 348 2.26 -12.63 15.70
CA VAL A 348 3.61 -12.27 16.14
C VAL A 348 3.63 -10.79 16.52
N PRO A 349 3.85 -10.38 17.76
CA PRO A 349 3.70 -8.98 18.18
C PRO A 349 4.67 -8.00 17.50
N ALA A 350 4.39 -6.70 17.57
CA ALA A 350 5.21 -5.66 16.91
C ALA A 350 6.62 -5.56 17.49
N THR A 351 6.80 -6.18 18.66
CA THR A 351 8.04 -6.36 19.42
C THR A 351 9.01 -7.38 18.83
N ASP A 352 8.61 -8.15 17.82
CA ASP A 352 9.53 -8.90 16.94
C ASP A 352 10.12 -7.92 15.92
N VAL A 353 11.20 -7.23 16.32
CA VAL A 353 11.77 -6.10 15.59
C VAL A 353 12.65 -6.52 14.41
N ASN A 354 13.18 -7.75 14.45
CA ASN A 354 13.87 -8.34 13.29
C ASN A 354 12.92 -9.12 12.36
N ALA A 355 11.67 -9.31 12.79
CA ALA A 355 10.62 -10.01 12.09
C ALA A 355 11.01 -11.43 11.66
N ASN A 356 11.80 -12.11 12.50
CA ASN A 356 12.19 -13.52 12.34
C ASN A 356 11.06 -14.48 12.75
N GLY A 357 10.01 -13.93 13.36
CA GLY A 357 8.81 -14.61 13.74
C GLY A 357 8.62 -14.91 15.21
N ILE A 358 9.58 -14.59 16.06
CA ILE A 358 9.53 -14.84 17.49
C ILE A 358 10.22 -13.71 18.21
N VAL A 359 9.58 -13.17 19.25
CA VAL A 359 10.24 -12.19 20.11
C VAL A 359 11.28 -12.90 20.96
N ASP A 360 12.55 -12.60 20.72
CA ASP A 360 13.66 -13.28 21.38
C ASP A 360 14.76 -12.29 21.83
N PRO A 361 15.87 -12.76 22.43
CA PRO A 361 16.95 -11.86 22.85
C PRO A 361 17.63 -11.08 21.72
N GLU A 362 17.50 -11.49 20.45
CA GLU A 362 18.01 -10.74 19.30
C GLU A 362 17.20 -9.45 19.08
N ASP A 363 15.87 -9.51 19.26
CA ASP A 363 15.00 -8.33 19.20
C ASP A 363 15.37 -7.30 20.26
N LEU A 364 15.54 -7.78 21.49
CA LEU A 364 15.98 -6.94 22.60
C LEU A 364 17.35 -6.32 22.32
N ALA A 365 18.29 -7.09 21.75
CA ALA A 365 19.62 -6.59 21.42
C ALA A 365 19.58 -5.49 20.34
N ILE A 366 18.69 -5.61 19.35
CA ILE A 366 18.49 -4.58 18.32
C ILE A 366 17.96 -3.29 18.95
N ALA A 367 16.88 -3.36 19.73
CA ALA A 367 16.30 -2.18 20.37
C ALA A 367 17.27 -1.53 21.38
N GLN A 368 17.99 -2.33 22.18
CA GLN A 368 19.03 -1.82 23.08
C GLN A 368 20.19 -1.15 22.35
N GLY A 369 20.59 -1.67 21.18
CA GLY A 369 21.61 -1.09 20.33
C GLY A 369 21.24 0.30 19.80
N ASN A 370 19.94 0.58 19.72
CA ASN A 370 19.38 1.83 19.19
C ASN A 370 18.75 2.73 20.27
N LEU A 371 18.93 2.41 21.56
CA LEU A 371 18.31 3.14 22.67
C LEU A 371 18.72 4.63 22.68
N GLY A 372 17.74 5.52 22.80
CA GLY A 372 17.89 6.97 22.82
C GLY A 372 17.92 7.62 21.43
N LEU A 373 17.77 6.83 20.37
CA LEU A 373 17.55 7.36 19.02
C LEU A 373 16.08 7.71 18.81
N CYS A 374 15.82 8.77 18.05
CA CYS A 374 14.48 9.12 17.58
C CYS A 374 14.54 9.36 16.07
N GLY A 375 13.42 9.11 15.39
CA GLY A 375 13.28 9.30 13.97
C GLY A 375 13.17 10.76 13.58
N ASP A 376 13.03 11.00 12.27
CA ASP A 376 12.71 12.33 11.78
C ASP A 376 11.31 12.73 12.23
N LEU A 377 11.13 13.94 12.75
CA LEU A 377 9.82 14.39 13.23
C LEU A 377 8.80 14.41 12.09
N LEU A 378 7.56 14.01 12.39
CA LEU A 378 6.46 14.12 11.44
C LEU A 378 6.28 15.61 11.07
N PRO A 379 6.18 15.94 9.78
CA PRO A 379 5.83 17.28 9.36
C PRO A 379 4.57 17.78 10.06
N CYS A 380 4.69 18.88 10.80
CA CYS A 380 3.54 19.43 11.49
C CYS A 380 2.79 20.39 10.60
N ARG A 381 1.51 20.08 10.41
CA ARG A 381 0.60 20.99 9.72
C ARG A 381 0.51 22.27 10.55
N GLY A 382 0.77 23.42 9.92
CA GLY A 382 0.80 24.71 10.60
C GLY A 382 2.18 25.15 11.12
N ASP A 383 3.21 24.32 11.08
CA ASP A 383 4.60 24.78 11.26
C ASP A 383 5.10 25.34 9.92
N LEU A 384 4.93 26.66 9.75
CA LEU A 384 5.18 27.38 8.51
C LEU A 384 6.64 27.81 8.37
N ASP A 385 7.40 27.86 9.47
CA ASP A 385 8.82 28.23 9.47
C ASP A 385 9.77 27.04 9.65
N GLY A 386 9.24 25.84 9.90
CA GLY A 386 9.99 24.60 10.02
C GLY A 386 10.73 24.46 11.35
N SER A 387 10.27 25.16 12.40
CA SER A 387 10.85 25.16 13.75
C SER A 387 10.52 23.92 14.57
N ASN A 388 9.65 23.05 14.07
CA ASN A 388 9.03 21.93 14.78
C ASN A 388 8.14 22.37 15.95
N SER A 389 7.45 23.50 15.81
CA SER A 389 6.38 23.92 16.71
C SER A 389 5.37 24.76 15.94
N VAL A 390 4.08 24.68 16.28
CA VAL A 390 3.06 25.58 15.72
C VAL A 390 2.87 26.75 16.69
N ASP A 391 3.50 27.88 16.42
CA ASP A 391 3.57 29.01 17.36
C ASP A 391 3.25 30.39 16.74
N LEU A 392 3.58 31.46 17.47
CA LEU A 392 3.29 32.84 17.05
C LEU A 392 4.04 33.24 15.77
N ALA A 393 5.22 32.67 15.50
CA ALA A 393 5.97 32.90 14.27
C ALA A 393 5.19 32.37 13.07
N ASP A 394 4.65 31.16 13.17
CA ASP A 394 3.81 30.58 12.12
C ASP A 394 2.50 31.34 11.95
N LEU A 395 1.87 31.76 13.05
CA LEU A 395 0.67 32.59 12.98
C LEU A 395 0.95 33.89 12.22
N ALA A 396 2.10 34.52 12.49
CA ALA A 396 2.52 35.72 11.78
C ALA A 396 2.77 35.44 10.29
N GLY A 397 3.37 34.28 9.96
CA GLY A 397 3.52 33.78 8.60
C GLY A 397 2.17 33.66 7.88
N LEU A 398 1.22 32.95 8.48
CA LEU A 398 -0.14 32.78 7.94
C LEU A 398 -0.83 34.13 7.73
N LEU A 399 -0.81 35.00 8.73
CA LEU A 399 -1.46 36.31 8.65
C LEU A 399 -0.82 37.25 7.63
N SER A 400 0.48 37.08 7.32
CA SER A 400 1.16 37.85 6.27
C SER A 400 0.69 37.48 4.85
N ALA A 401 0.19 36.25 4.68
CA ALA A 401 -0.33 35.72 3.43
C ALA A 401 -1.87 35.70 3.38
N PHE A 402 -2.55 36.13 4.45
CA PHE A 402 -4.00 36.07 4.58
C PHE A 402 -4.72 36.86 3.48
N GLY A 403 -5.68 36.19 2.83
CA GLY A 403 -6.46 36.72 1.72
C GLY A 403 -5.76 36.64 0.36
N SER A 404 -4.55 36.09 0.27
CA SER A 404 -3.89 35.81 -1.01
C SER A 404 -4.40 34.51 -1.63
N VAL A 405 -4.28 34.41 -2.95
CA VAL A 405 -4.64 33.22 -3.73
C VAL A 405 -3.43 32.69 -4.49
N THR A 406 -3.51 31.44 -4.94
CA THR A 406 -2.45 30.82 -5.75
C THR A 406 -2.05 31.72 -6.92
N GLY A 407 -0.75 32.08 -6.98
CA GLY A 407 -0.18 32.97 -7.99
C GLY A 407 0.08 34.40 -7.51
N ASP A 408 -0.48 34.81 -6.36
CA ASP A 408 -0.13 36.08 -5.74
C ASP A 408 1.30 36.06 -5.19
N ALA A 409 1.97 37.21 -5.24
CA ALA A 409 3.37 37.33 -4.79
C ALA A 409 3.57 37.07 -3.29
N ASN A 410 2.51 37.22 -2.48
CA ASN A 410 2.52 36.97 -1.04
C ASN A 410 1.80 35.67 -0.65
N PHE A 411 1.42 34.82 -1.61
CA PHE A 411 0.87 33.51 -1.32
C PHE A 411 1.95 32.60 -0.74
N ILE A 412 1.68 32.05 0.45
CA ILE A 412 2.54 31.07 1.10
C ILE A 412 1.81 29.72 1.01
N PRO A 413 2.25 28.80 0.15
CA PRO A 413 1.56 27.52 -0.03
C PRO A 413 1.34 26.75 1.29
N ALA A 414 2.32 26.78 2.20
CA ALA A 414 2.21 26.15 3.52
C ALA A 414 1.08 26.72 4.41
N ALA A 415 0.62 27.94 4.16
CA ALA A 415 -0.44 28.59 4.92
C ALA A 415 -1.86 28.32 4.37
N ASP A 416 -1.99 27.73 3.18
CA ASP A 416 -3.24 27.20 2.62
C ASP A 416 -3.42 25.78 3.18
N LEU A 417 -3.88 25.71 4.43
CA LEU A 417 -3.96 24.46 5.17
C LEU A 417 -5.04 23.55 4.62
N ASP A 418 -6.13 24.05 4.04
CA ASP A 418 -7.17 23.21 3.43
C ASP A 418 -6.96 22.92 1.92
N ASN A 419 -5.90 23.47 1.34
CA ASN A 419 -5.48 23.30 -0.05
C ASN A 419 -6.58 23.71 -1.05
N ASP A 420 -7.37 24.74 -0.75
CA ASP A 420 -8.41 25.25 -1.65
C ASP A 420 -7.89 26.30 -2.67
N GLY A 421 -6.61 26.64 -2.57
CA GLY A 421 -5.92 27.60 -3.40
C GLY A 421 -5.99 29.04 -2.88
N MET A 422 -6.57 29.27 -1.69
CA MET A 422 -6.74 30.58 -1.08
C MET A 422 -6.47 30.53 0.42
N ILE A 423 -5.77 31.53 0.97
CA ILE A 423 -5.53 31.59 2.42
C ILE A 423 -6.65 32.39 3.08
N THR A 424 -7.60 31.71 3.71
CA THR A 424 -8.84 32.28 4.24
C THR A 424 -9.02 32.06 5.74
N LEU A 425 -10.21 32.39 6.25
CA LEU A 425 -10.61 32.05 7.62
C LEU A 425 -10.66 30.53 7.86
N GLY A 426 -10.84 29.71 6.81
CA GLY A 426 -10.76 28.26 6.90
C GLY A 426 -9.39 27.80 7.40
N ASP A 427 -8.34 28.31 6.76
CA ASP A 427 -6.95 28.03 7.12
C ASP A 427 -6.58 28.55 8.50
N LEU A 428 -6.97 29.78 8.82
CA LEU A 428 -6.75 30.33 10.16
C LEU A 428 -7.43 29.48 11.24
N ALA A 429 -8.65 28.99 10.99
CA ALA A 429 -9.33 28.11 11.93
C ALA A 429 -8.61 26.75 12.07
N GLY A 430 -8.14 26.18 10.96
CA GLY A 430 -7.31 24.97 10.96
C GLY A 430 -6.01 25.15 11.73
N PHE A 431 -5.33 26.27 11.52
CA PHE A 431 -4.10 26.64 12.20
C PHE A 431 -4.30 26.79 13.72
N LEU A 432 -5.34 27.53 14.14
CA LEU A 432 -5.63 27.74 15.56
C LEU A 432 -6.01 26.45 16.30
N ALA A 433 -6.46 25.40 15.58
CA ALA A 433 -6.69 24.09 16.18
C ALA A 433 -5.38 23.35 16.53
N LEU A 434 -4.27 23.72 15.88
CA LEU A 434 -2.93 23.14 16.03
C LEU A 434 -2.01 24.03 16.88
N PHE A 435 -2.38 25.30 17.07
CA PHE A 435 -1.57 26.29 17.77
C PHE A 435 -1.19 25.87 19.20
N GLY A 436 0.10 25.97 19.51
CA GLY A 436 0.69 25.59 20.79
C GLY A 436 0.84 24.09 21.00
N GLN A 437 0.48 23.25 20.01
CA GLN A 437 0.78 21.83 20.06
C GLN A 437 2.21 21.57 19.58
N PRO A 438 2.98 20.70 20.26
CA PRO A 438 4.22 20.20 19.70
C PRO A 438 3.91 19.39 18.44
N CYS A 439 4.85 19.36 17.49
CA CYS A 439 4.74 18.45 16.35
C CYS A 439 4.55 17.02 16.84
N PRO A 440 3.68 16.22 16.20
CA PRO A 440 3.60 14.80 16.49
C PRO A 440 5.01 14.20 16.33
N THR A 441 5.49 13.54 17.37
CA THR A 441 6.75 12.79 17.31
C THR A 441 6.54 11.51 16.53
#